data_AF-A0A5J4T6R0-F1
#
_entry.id   AF-A0A5J4T6R0-F1
#
_cell.length_a   1.000
_cell.length_b   1.000
_cell.length_c   1.000
_cell.angle_alpha   90.00
_cell.angle_beta   90.00
_cell.angle_gamma   90.00
#
_symmetry.space_group_name_H-M   'P 1'
#
loop_
_entity.id
_entity.type
_entity.pdbx_description
1 polymer ?
#
loop_
_entity_poly.entity_id
_entity_poly.type
_entity_poly.pdbx_seq_one_letter_code
_entity_poly.pdbx_strand_id
1 'polypeptide(L)'
;NLSENIKSLGKEAFQGCLALEALSLPNKLTKIEDAAFQNCQSLKKLAIPSSVTNLGNYLFAGCTALQELSLPLLNKENGFGFGQLFGEITFESSREIKQIVQKDNIKTFFIPVSLEKVTILKTNLTNGMFSNLNVHHLEIIEYTGDIGDYAFYNCGSLENFVINSKTNAIGVNAFMLLNSLTDVSLPKTIKKVGKNAFNSCFDLQAVHLSATFNQFNVEDWYNCAQMREITVDSNNATYEVIDGLLVNRPENTIVFCPAGLTKKEIMLSDSIKAIGPMAFRDCPYLEKFTGNEQLVQIGDSAFQNCQKLNFFEVPLGIKRIGEKILEGCE
;
A
#
# COMPACT_ATOMS: atom_id res chain seq x y z
N ASN A 1 15.04 -23.79 -27.79
CA ASN A 1 16.15 -23.50 -26.85
C ASN A 1 17.07 -22.46 -27.45
N LEU A 2 17.38 -21.42 -26.68
CA LEU A 2 18.33 -20.38 -27.06
C LEU A 2 19.73 -20.71 -26.50
N SER A 3 20.78 -20.17 -27.13
CA SER A 3 22.15 -20.34 -26.67
C SER A 3 22.42 -19.53 -25.39
N GLU A 4 23.14 -20.12 -24.43
CA GLU A 4 23.57 -19.45 -23.17
C GLU A 4 24.50 -18.25 -23.39
N ASN A 5 25.01 -18.04 -24.61
CA ASN A 5 25.87 -16.91 -24.95
C ASN A 5 25.10 -15.69 -25.47
N ILE A 6 23.78 -15.79 -25.67
CA ILE A 6 22.96 -14.65 -26.07
C ILE A 6 22.88 -13.65 -24.92
N LYS A 7 23.28 -12.40 -25.20
CA LYS A 7 23.24 -11.29 -24.24
C LYS A 7 22.07 -10.35 -24.42
N SER A 8 21.46 -10.32 -25.62
CA SER A 8 20.35 -9.43 -25.92
C SER A 8 19.36 -10.06 -26.88
N LEU A 9 18.08 -9.76 -26.68
CA LEU A 9 17.03 -9.95 -27.69
C LEU A 9 16.75 -8.60 -28.35
N GLY A 10 16.81 -8.57 -29.68
CA GLY A 10 16.53 -7.37 -30.46
C GLY A 10 15.05 -7.02 -30.49
N LYS A 11 14.74 -5.81 -30.95
CA LYS A 11 13.37 -5.36 -31.18
C LYS A 11 12.60 -6.40 -31.99
N GLU A 12 11.37 -6.72 -31.54
CA GLU A 12 10.45 -7.64 -32.24
C GLU A 12 10.99 -9.08 -32.46
N ALA A 13 12.02 -9.53 -31.72
CA ALA A 13 12.72 -10.79 -31.98
C ALA A 13 11.85 -12.06 -32.10
N PHE A 14 10.75 -12.15 -31.36
CA PHE A 14 9.76 -13.23 -31.42
C PHE A 14 8.37 -12.71 -31.76
N GLN A 15 8.25 -11.51 -32.34
CA GLN A 15 6.96 -10.93 -32.66
C GLN A 15 6.14 -11.87 -33.55
N GLY A 16 4.87 -12.09 -33.19
CA GLY A 16 3.94 -12.90 -33.97
C GLY A 16 4.28 -14.39 -34.01
N CYS A 17 5.10 -14.89 -33.08
CA CYS A 17 5.33 -16.32 -32.93
C CYS A 17 4.09 -17.00 -32.32
N LEU A 18 3.04 -17.16 -33.14
CA LEU A 18 1.70 -17.60 -32.73
C LEU A 18 1.67 -18.97 -32.08
N ALA A 19 2.61 -19.86 -32.41
CA ALA A 19 2.71 -21.22 -31.87
C ALA A 19 3.67 -21.36 -30.67
N LEU A 20 4.31 -20.26 -30.22
CA LEU A 20 5.27 -20.32 -29.12
C LEU A 20 4.55 -20.46 -27.78
N GLU A 21 4.50 -21.68 -27.24
CA GLU A 21 3.84 -21.94 -25.95
C GLU A 21 4.72 -21.66 -24.73
N ALA A 22 6.02 -21.89 -24.87
CA ALA A 22 7.01 -21.74 -23.81
C ALA A 22 8.37 -21.37 -24.41
N LEU A 23 9.14 -20.57 -23.67
CA LEU A 23 10.50 -20.20 -24.05
C LEU A 23 11.38 -20.12 -22.81
N SER A 24 12.47 -20.87 -22.82
CA SER A 24 13.55 -20.71 -21.84
C SER A 24 14.52 -19.65 -22.33
N LEU A 25 14.72 -18.60 -21.52
CA LEU A 25 15.67 -17.52 -21.78
C LEU A 25 17.02 -17.81 -21.09
N PRO A 26 18.15 -17.46 -21.73
CA PRO A 26 19.48 -17.77 -21.23
C PRO A 26 19.85 -16.92 -20.02
N ASN A 27 20.60 -17.50 -19.06
CA ASN A 27 20.91 -16.85 -17.77
C ASN A 27 21.86 -15.65 -17.88
N LYS A 28 22.53 -15.47 -19.04
CA LYS A 28 23.41 -14.34 -19.32
C LYS A 28 22.73 -13.21 -20.10
N LEU A 29 21.42 -13.31 -20.33
CA LEU A 29 20.65 -12.28 -21.01
C LEU A 29 20.60 -11.01 -20.15
N THR A 30 20.99 -9.87 -20.71
CA THR A 30 21.01 -8.59 -19.99
C THR A 30 20.04 -7.56 -20.55
N LYS A 31 19.60 -7.71 -21.81
CA LYS A 31 18.74 -6.75 -22.50
C LYS A 31 17.66 -7.44 -23.32
N ILE A 32 16.43 -6.93 -23.24
CA ILE A 32 15.32 -7.30 -24.13
C ILE A 32 14.73 -5.99 -24.67
N GLU A 33 14.80 -5.80 -25.97
CA GLU A 33 14.31 -4.60 -26.65
C GLU A 33 12.80 -4.63 -26.90
N ASP A 34 12.26 -3.50 -27.35
CA ASP A 34 10.83 -3.26 -27.51
C ASP A 34 10.10 -4.36 -28.28
N ALA A 35 8.89 -4.68 -27.85
CA ALA A 35 7.97 -5.61 -28.51
C ALA A 35 8.54 -7.01 -28.80
N ALA A 36 9.61 -7.43 -28.10
CA ALA A 36 10.29 -8.69 -28.40
C ALA A 36 9.39 -9.94 -28.39
N PHE A 37 8.30 -9.95 -27.62
CA PHE A 37 7.32 -11.06 -27.60
C PHE A 37 5.91 -10.63 -28.02
N GLN A 38 5.77 -9.49 -28.71
CA GLN A 38 4.46 -8.99 -29.11
C GLN A 38 3.71 -10.02 -29.97
N ASN A 39 2.43 -10.20 -29.73
CA ASN A 39 1.55 -11.15 -30.42
C ASN A 39 1.97 -12.64 -30.31
N CYS A 40 2.75 -13.02 -29.30
CA CYS A 40 2.96 -14.43 -28.96
C CYS A 40 1.70 -15.02 -28.28
N GLN A 41 0.64 -15.23 -29.06
CA GLN A 41 -0.70 -15.54 -28.55
C GLN A 41 -0.83 -16.89 -27.85
N SER A 42 0.08 -17.84 -28.09
CA SER A 42 0.09 -19.14 -27.38
C SER A 42 1.00 -19.17 -26.15
N LEU A 43 1.76 -18.11 -25.87
CA LEU A 43 2.76 -18.10 -24.79
C LEU A 43 2.05 -18.08 -23.43
N LYS A 44 2.13 -19.18 -22.70
CA LYS A 44 1.41 -19.35 -21.41
C LYS A 44 2.23 -18.87 -20.22
N LYS A 45 3.55 -19.07 -20.26
CA LYS A 45 4.45 -18.77 -19.15
C LYS A 45 5.76 -18.22 -19.66
N LEU A 46 6.30 -17.23 -18.97
CA LEU A 46 7.63 -16.72 -19.26
C LEU A 46 8.37 -16.28 -17.99
N ALA A 47 9.60 -16.75 -17.87
CA ALA A 47 10.55 -16.29 -16.86
C ALA A 47 11.66 -15.49 -17.53
N ILE A 48 11.67 -14.18 -17.26
CA ILE A 48 12.77 -13.29 -17.59
C ILE A 48 13.85 -13.40 -16.50
N PRO A 49 15.10 -13.78 -16.85
CA PRO A 49 16.18 -13.95 -15.88
C PRO A 49 16.47 -12.65 -15.10
N SER A 50 16.89 -12.79 -13.84
CA SER A 50 17.25 -11.65 -12.97
C SER A 50 18.46 -10.83 -13.48
N SER A 51 19.26 -11.39 -14.40
CA SER A 51 20.36 -10.71 -15.07
C SER A 51 19.91 -9.62 -16.05
N VAL A 52 18.64 -9.62 -16.46
CA VAL A 52 18.09 -8.60 -17.37
C VAL A 52 17.92 -7.28 -16.63
N THR A 53 18.66 -6.26 -17.04
CA THR A 53 18.61 -4.93 -16.44
C THR A 53 17.87 -3.91 -17.29
N ASN A 54 17.63 -4.24 -18.57
CA ASN A 54 17.02 -3.37 -19.55
C ASN A 54 15.86 -4.11 -20.26
N LEU A 55 14.64 -3.65 -19.99
CA LEU A 55 13.41 -4.13 -20.61
C LEU A 55 12.76 -3.03 -21.43
N GLY A 56 12.55 -3.30 -22.71
CA GLY A 56 11.84 -2.43 -23.64
C GLY A 56 10.35 -2.27 -23.32
N ASN A 57 9.69 -1.46 -24.14
CA ASN A 57 8.27 -1.19 -24.07
C ASN A 57 7.45 -2.27 -24.79
N TYR A 58 6.20 -2.48 -24.35
CA TYR A 58 5.22 -3.31 -25.04
C TYR A 58 5.68 -4.76 -25.32
N LEU A 59 6.58 -5.27 -24.49
CA LEU A 59 7.19 -6.60 -24.64
C LEU A 59 6.18 -7.72 -24.85
N PHE A 60 5.03 -7.64 -24.18
CA PHE A 60 3.99 -8.67 -24.15
C PHE A 60 2.66 -8.19 -24.72
N ALA A 61 2.67 -7.12 -25.54
CA ALA A 61 1.46 -6.65 -26.21
C ALA A 61 0.84 -7.79 -27.05
N GLY A 62 -0.43 -8.10 -26.85
CA GLY A 62 -1.12 -9.18 -27.57
C GLY A 62 -0.73 -10.61 -27.16
N CYS A 63 0.00 -10.82 -26.06
CA CYS A 63 0.23 -12.15 -25.47
C CYS A 63 -1.01 -12.65 -24.71
N THR A 64 -2.10 -12.91 -25.43
CA THR A 64 -3.44 -13.16 -24.88
C THR A 64 -3.59 -14.43 -24.02
N ALA A 65 -2.67 -15.40 -24.12
CA ALA A 65 -2.67 -16.61 -23.31
C ALA A 65 -1.69 -16.57 -22.11
N LEU A 66 -0.99 -15.46 -21.87
CA LEU A 66 0.02 -15.39 -20.81
C LEU A 66 -0.65 -15.46 -19.43
N GLN A 67 -0.27 -16.47 -18.64
CA GLN A 67 -0.81 -16.79 -17.33
C GLN A 67 0.14 -16.44 -16.20
N GLU A 68 1.43 -16.75 -16.40
CA GLU A 68 2.46 -16.56 -15.38
C GLU A 68 3.65 -15.79 -15.97
N LEU A 69 4.03 -14.72 -15.28
CA LEU A 69 5.16 -13.88 -15.67
C LEU A 69 6.07 -13.64 -14.47
N SER A 70 7.35 -13.98 -14.63
CA SER A 70 8.40 -13.65 -13.65
C SER A 70 9.46 -12.76 -14.30
N LEU A 71 9.79 -11.62 -13.71
CA LEU A 71 10.76 -10.68 -14.29
C LEU A 71 11.37 -9.71 -13.27
N PRO A 72 12.57 -9.16 -13.55
CA PRO A 72 13.07 -7.98 -12.86
C PRO A 72 12.47 -6.69 -13.46
N LEU A 73 12.25 -5.67 -12.63
CA LEU A 73 11.81 -4.32 -13.01
C LEU A 73 12.72 -3.25 -12.37
N LEU A 74 14.03 -3.47 -12.46
CA LEU A 74 15.03 -2.48 -12.02
C LEU A 74 15.17 -1.33 -13.02
N ASN A 75 15.67 -0.19 -12.53
CA ASN A 75 16.02 0.98 -13.34
C ASN A 75 14.85 1.54 -14.17
N LYS A 76 13.62 1.30 -13.72
CA LYS A 76 12.44 1.90 -14.34
C LYS A 76 12.33 3.35 -13.92
N GLU A 77 12.00 4.20 -14.88
CA GLU A 77 11.82 5.63 -14.64
C GLU A 77 10.62 5.89 -13.74
N ASN A 78 10.59 7.05 -13.08
CA ASN A 78 9.41 7.49 -12.37
C ASN A 78 8.23 7.59 -13.35
N GLY A 79 7.08 7.04 -12.96
CA GLY A 79 5.90 6.96 -13.81
C GLY A 79 5.89 5.79 -14.80
N PHE A 80 6.80 4.82 -14.66
CA PHE A 80 6.63 3.51 -15.30
C PHE A 80 5.51 2.72 -14.61
N GLY A 81 4.43 2.45 -15.33
CA GLY A 81 3.40 1.52 -14.91
C GLY A 81 3.67 0.11 -15.44
N PHE A 82 3.44 -0.92 -14.62
CA PHE A 82 3.54 -2.33 -15.02
C PHE A 82 2.81 -2.64 -16.35
N GLY A 83 1.67 -2.02 -16.60
CA GLY A 83 0.88 -2.16 -17.83
C GLY A 83 1.61 -1.74 -19.10
N GLN A 84 2.65 -0.90 -19.01
CA GLN A 84 3.50 -0.51 -20.15
C GLN A 84 4.22 -1.71 -20.80
N LEU A 85 4.37 -2.82 -20.08
CA LEU A 85 4.87 -4.08 -20.65
C LEU A 85 3.90 -4.68 -21.68
N PHE A 86 2.61 -4.36 -21.59
CA PHE A 86 1.54 -4.90 -22.44
C PHE A 86 0.98 -3.86 -23.41
N GLY A 87 1.11 -2.58 -23.09
CA GLY A 87 0.78 -1.48 -23.98
C GLY A 87 -0.67 -1.04 -23.94
N GLU A 88 -0.98 -0.12 -24.84
CA GLU A 88 -2.20 0.70 -24.85
C GLU A 88 -3.22 0.25 -25.91
N ILE A 89 -2.92 -0.85 -26.62
CA ILE A 89 -3.76 -1.43 -27.66
C ILE A 89 -4.62 -2.54 -27.05
N THR A 90 -5.92 -2.49 -27.31
CA THR A 90 -6.87 -3.52 -26.89
C THR A 90 -6.79 -4.77 -27.78
N PHE A 91 -6.90 -5.94 -27.15
CA PHE A 91 -7.03 -7.25 -27.80
C PHE A 91 -8.28 -7.97 -27.27
N GLU A 92 -8.85 -8.90 -28.05
CA GLU A 92 -10.10 -9.62 -27.70
C GLU A 92 -10.07 -10.27 -26.30
N SER A 93 -8.93 -10.84 -25.89
CA SER A 93 -8.74 -11.45 -24.57
C SER A 93 -7.87 -10.59 -23.63
N SER A 94 -8.03 -9.26 -23.68
CA SER A 94 -7.38 -8.33 -22.75
C SER A 94 -8.38 -7.63 -21.85
N ARG A 95 -7.97 -7.33 -20.62
CA ARG A 95 -8.70 -6.46 -19.69
C ARG A 95 -7.98 -5.13 -19.55
N GLU A 96 -8.79 -4.08 -19.41
CA GLU A 96 -8.31 -2.74 -19.12
C GLU A 96 -7.75 -2.65 -17.69
N ILE A 97 -6.61 -1.95 -17.54
CA ILE A 97 -6.13 -1.44 -16.26
C ILE A 97 -5.80 0.05 -16.40
N LYS A 98 -6.17 0.85 -15.40
CA LYS A 98 -5.91 2.30 -15.38
C LYS A 98 -4.85 2.62 -14.33
N GLN A 99 -3.60 2.76 -14.73
CA GLN A 99 -2.51 3.01 -13.78
C GLN A 99 -2.26 4.50 -13.56
N ILE A 100 -2.16 4.89 -12.30
CA ILE A 100 -1.86 6.24 -11.84
C ILE A 100 -0.35 6.44 -11.84
N VAL A 101 0.24 6.75 -12.98
CA VAL A 101 1.71 6.85 -13.12
C VAL A 101 2.30 8.07 -12.39
N GLN A 102 1.53 9.15 -12.26
CA GLN A 102 1.82 10.28 -11.38
C GLN A 102 0.51 11.01 -11.05
N LYS A 103 0.53 11.94 -10.10
CA LYS A 103 -0.65 12.75 -9.76
C LYS A 103 -1.24 13.39 -11.03
N ASP A 104 -2.55 13.25 -11.21
CA ASP A 104 -3.32 13.76 -12.36
C ASP A 104 -2.94 13.15 -13.73
N ASN A 105 -2.16 12.05 -13.76
CA ASN A 105 -1.81 11.33 -14.97
C ASN A 105 -2.16 9.85 -14.83
N ILE A 106 -3.26 9.48 -15.45
CA ILE A 106 -3.77 8.10 -15.51
C ILE A 106 -3.53 7.59 -16.92
N LYS A 107 -2.81 6.47 -17.04
CA LYS A 107 -2.61 5.77 -18.31
C LYS A 107 -3.45 4.50 -18.34
N THR A 108 -4.06 4.25 -19.48
CA THR A 108 -4.81 3.02 -19.73
C THR A 108 -3.93 2.01 -20.44
N PHE A 109 -3.83 0.81 -19.89
CA PHE A 109 -3.15 -0.32 -20.51
C PHE A 109 -4.08 -1.52 -20.60
N PHE A 110 -3.71 -2.49 -21.43
CA PHE A 110 -4.49 -3.70 -21.64
C PHE A 110 -3.63 -4.92 -21.34
N ILE A 111 -3.94 -5.63 -20.24
CA ILE A 111 -3.23 -6.86 -19.86
C ILE A 111 -4.07 -8.09 -20.24
N PRO A 112 -3.47 -9.26 -20.49
CA PRO A 112 -4.22 -10.48 -20.77
C PRO A 112 -5.18 -10.83 -19.64
N VAL A 113 -6.42 -11.20 -19.97
CA VAL A 113 -7.38 -11.68 -18.96
C VAL A 113 -6.88 -12.92 -18.23
N SER A 114 -6.05 -13.71 -18.91
CA SER A 114 -5.40 -14.91 -18.39
C SER A 114 -4.26 -14.62 -17.41
N LEU A 115 -3.79 -13.38 -17.26
CA LEU A 115 -2.65 -13.09 -16.39
C LEU A 115 -3.09 -13.19 -14.92
N GLU A 116 -2.65 -14.25 -14.27
CA GLU A 116 -3.06 -14.61 -12.91
C GLU A 116 -1.92 -14.42 -11.92
N LYS A 117 -0.68 -14.79 -12.29
CA LYS A 117 0.48 -14.72 -11.41
C LYS A 117 1.58 -13.84 -11.98
N VAL A 118 2.01 -12.87 -11.18
CA VAL A 118 3.15 -12.01 -11.46
C VAL A 118 4.14 -12.10 -10.31
N THR A 119 5.38 -12.51 -10.61
CA THR A 119 6.48 -12.50 -9.65
C THR A 119 7.52 -11.46 -10.09
N ILE A 120 7.70 -10.43 -9.26
CA ILE A 120 8.71 -9.40 -9.46
C ILE A 120 9.97 -9.82 -8.71
N LEU A 121 10.99 -10.24 -9.45
CA LEU A 121 12.24 -10.75 -8.88
C LEU A 121 13.00 -9.65 -8.13
N LYS A 122 13.01 -8.44 -8.70
CA LYS A 122 13.67 -7.28 -8.12
C LYS A 122 13.17 -5.99 -8.75
N THR A 123 12.94 -4.93 -7.96
CA THR A 123 12.46 -3.64 -8.50
C THR A 123 12.86 -2.41 -7.68
N ASN A 124 12.68 -1.22 -8.27
CA ASN A 124 12.56 0.05 -7.58
C ASN A 124 11.08 0.43 -7.59
N LEU A 125 10.44 0.62 -6.43
CA LEU A 125 9.00 0.88 -6.35
C LEU A 125 8.69 2.33 -6.69
N THR A 126 8.71 2.65 -7.98
CA THR A 126 8.42 4.01 -8.47
C THR A 126 6.94 4.35 -8.39
N ASN A 127 6.62 5.63 -8.61
CA ASN A 127 5.25 6.12 -8.56
C ASN A 127 4.33 5.32 -9.48
N GLY A 128 3.20 4.85 -8.93
CA GLY A 128 2.14 4.22 -9.70
C GLY A 128 2.42 2.82 -10.23
N MET A 129 3.59 2.24 -9.97
CA MET A 129 4.10 1.06 -10.68
C MET A 129 3.08 -0.09 -10.75
N PHE A 130 2.41 -0.39 -9.64
CA PHE A 130 1.40 -1.44 -9.52
C PHE A 130 0.01 -0.89 -9.18
N SER A 131 -0.22 0.41 -9.33
CA SER A 131 -1.54 1.01 -9.12
C SER A 131 -2.60 0.33 -9.99
N ASN A 132 -3.76 0.02 -9.40
CA ASN A 132 -4.89 -0.67 -10.01
C ASN A 132 -4.53 -2.00 -10.69
N LEU A 133 -3.38 -2.59 -10.37
CA LEU A 133 -3.04 -3.92 -10.86
C LEU A 133 -3.82 -4.95 -10.05
N ASN A 134 -4.79 -5.59 -10.71
CA ASN A 134 -5.59 -6.66 -10.13
C ASN A 134 -5.36 -7.97 -10.90
N VAL A 135 -4.41 -8.77 -10.41
CA VAL A 135 -4.16 -10.17 -10.75
C VAL A 135 -4.53 -11.07 -9.56
N HIS A 136 -4.42 -12.40 -9.65
CA HIS A 136 -4.70 -13.26 -8.48
C HIS A 136 -3.54 -13.24 -7.49
N HIS A 137 -2.30 -13.27 -7.99
CA HIS A 137 -1.11 -13.33 -7.18
C HIS A 137 -0.07 -12.32 -7.69
N LEU A 138 0.28 -11.34 -6.85
CA LEU A 138 1.42 -10.47 -7.05
C LEU A 138 2.42 -10.67 -5.91
N GLU A 139 3.61 -11.14 -6.25
CA GLU A 139 4.70 -11.35 -5.31
C GLU A 139 5.88 -10.43 -5.67
N ILE A 140 6.43 -9.74 -4.67
CA ILE A 140 7.64 -8.92 -4.82
C ILE A 140 8.73 -9.51 -3.94
N ILE A 141 9.71 -10.16 -4.58
CA ILE A 141 10.80 -10.87 -3.88
C ILE A 141 11.78 -9.87 -3.25
N GLU A 142 12.23 -8.90 -4.05
CA GLU A 142 13.13 -7.85 -3.58
C GLU A 142 12.70 -6.49 -4.13
N TYR A 143 12.84 -5.46 -3.31
CA TYR A 143 12.82 -4.08 -3.79
C TYR A 143 13.91 -3.25 -3.14
N THR A 144 14.26 -2.14 -3.79
CA THR A 144 15.26 -1.20 -3.29
C THR A 144 14.74 0.22 -3.33
N GLY A 145 15.14 1.02 -2.34
CA GLY A 145 14.75 2.42 -2.20
C GLY A 145 13.44 2.61 -1.44
N ASP A 146 12.87 3.79 -1.66
CA ASP A 146 11.60 4.22 -1.08
C ASP A 146 10.41 3.71 -1.90
N ILE A 147 9.22 3.80 -1.33
CA ILE A 147 7.98 3.41 -1.97
C ILE A 147 7.35 4.67 -2.55
N GLY A 148 7.18 4.71 -3.87
CA GLY A 148 6.64 5.85 -4.59
C GLY A 148 5.16 6.13 -4.30
N ASP A 149 4.72 7.32 -4.71
CA ASP A 149 3.32 7.71 -4.62
C ASP A 149 2.45 6.74 -5.43
N TYR A 150 1.31 6.33 -4.90
CA TYR A 150 0.38 5.39 -5.55
C TYR A 150 0.99 4.03 -5.95
N ALA A 151 2.19 3.65 -5.47
CA ALA A 151 2.91 2.47 -5.95
C ALA A 151 2.05 1.19 -5.99
N PHE A 152 1.17 1.00 -5.00
CA PHE A 152 0.22 -0.10 -4.86
C PHE A 152 -1.23 0.37 -4.67
N TYR A 153 -1.56 1.59 -5.11
CA TYR A 153 -2.92 2.13 -4.99
C TYR A 153 -3.93 1.13 -5.57
N ASN A 154 -4.91 0.69 -4.77
CA ASN A 154 -5.95 -0.25 -5.18
C ASN A 154 -5.39 -1.54 -5.86
N CYS A 155 -4.25 -2.04 -5.37
CA CYS A 155 -3.62 -3.27 -5.87
C CYS A 155 -4.03 -4.49 -5.01
N GLY A 156 -5.27 -4.97 -5.16
CA GLY A 156 -5.83 -6.05 -4.34
C GLY A 156 -5.16 -7.44 -4.44
N SER A 157 -4.01 -7.54 -5.11
CA SER A 157 -3.33 -8.79 -5.45
C SER A 157 -2.04 -9.04 -4.67
N LEU A 158 -1.56 -8.04 -3.91
CA LEU A 158 -0.24 -8.05 -3.32
C LEU A 158 -0.18 -9.00 -2.12
N GLU A 159 0.67 -10.02 -2.17
CA GLU A 159 0.80 -11.03 -1.12
C GLU A 159 2.09 -10.84 -0.31
N ASN A 160 2.00 -11.07 1.01
CA ASN A 160 3.15 -11.16 1.92
C ASN A 160 4.14 -9.98 1.84
N PHE A 161 3.65 -8.77 1.53
CA PHE A 161 4.52 -7.62 1.33
C PHE A 161 5.05 -7.09 2.66
N VAL A 162 6.37 -7.06 2.79
CA VAL A 162 7.07 -6.55 3.96
C VAL A 162 7.79 -5.26 3.61
N ILE A 163 7.50 -4.18 4.35
CA ILE A 163 8.26 -2.93 4.27
C ILE A 163 9.64 -3.20 4.89
N ASN A 164 10.67 -3.24 4.05
CA ASN A 164 12.01 -3.63 4.45
C ASN A 164 12.77 -2.51 5.17
N SER A 165 13.83 -2.90 5.88
CA SER A 165 14.67 -2.02 6.70
C SER A 165 15.54 -1.03 5.91
N LYS A 166 15.40 -0.94 4.58
CA LYS A 166 16.09 0.04 3.74
C LYS A 166 15.15 1.15 3.26
N THR A 167 13.84 1.03 3.51
CA THR A 167 12.86 2.05 3.15
C THR A 167 12.93 3.23 4.11
N ASN A 168 13.11 4.44 3.58
CA ASN A 168 13.15 5.69 4.34
C ASN A 168 11.84 6.45 4.23
N ALA A 169 11.11 6.30 3.13
CA ALA A 169 9.85 6.99 2.88
C ALA A 169 8.81 6.09 2.20
N ILE A 170 7.55 6.38 2.53
CA ILE A 170 6.37 5.83 1.88
C ILE A 170 5.63 7.01 1.23
N GLY A 171 5.30 6.87 -0.05
CA GLY A 171 4.65 7.89 -0.85
C GLY A 171 3.18 8.14 -0.47
N VAL A 172 2.63 9.23 -1.01
CA VAL A 172 1.23 9.61 -0.89
C VAL A 172 0.35 8.54 -1.55
N ASN A 173 -0.71 8.11 -0.86
CA ASN A 173 -1.63 7.06 -1.31
C ASN A 173 -0.96 5.73 -1.72
N ALA A 174 0.29 5.46 -1.27
CA ALA A 174 1.09 4.33 -1.77
C ALA A 174 0.39 2.98 -1.63
N PHE A 175 -0.35 2.77 -0.55
CA PHE A 175 -1.13 1.57 -0.24
C PHE A 175 -2.63 1.87 -0.07
N MET A 176 -3.11 3.04 -0.52
CA MET A 176 -4.52 3.37 -0.36
C MET A 176 -5.40 2.32 -1.09
N LEU A 177 -6.47 1.87 -0.44
CA LEU A 177 -7.36 0.78 -0.93
C LEU A 177 -6.66 -0.58 -1.09
N LEU A 178 -5.56 -0.83 -0.37
CA LEU A 178 -4.87 -2.12 -0.41
C LEU A 178 -5.53 -3.13 0.54
N ASN A 179 -6.54 -3.84 0.05
CA ASN A 179 -7.31 -4.81 0.84
C ASN A 179 -6.62 -6.17 1.02
N SER A 180 -5.48 -6.40 0.38
CA SER A 180 -4.69 -7.62 0.64
C SER A 180 -3.78 -7.50 1.88
N LEU A 181 -3.67 -6.30 2.47
CA LEU A 181 -2.77 -6.00 3.58
C LEU A 181 -3.48 -6.16 4.92
N THR A 182 -3.13 -7.19 5.68
CA THR A 182 -3.73 -7.45 7.00
C THR A 182 -2.94 -6.83 8.14
N ASP A 183 -1.62 -6.69 8.00
CA ASP A 183 -0.75 -6.18 9.07
C ASP A 183 0.41 -5.37 8.48
N VAL A 184 0.84 -4.33 9.20
CA VAL A 184 1.94 -3.46 8.76
C VAL A 184 2.93 -3.25 9.89
N SER A 185 4.21 -3.46 9.60
CA SER A 185 5.31 -3.04 10.47
C SER A 185 6.11 -1.93 9.80
N LEU A 186 6.21 -0.76 10.45
CA LEU A 186 6.99 0.38 9.98
C LEU A 186 8.41 0.33 10.57
N PRO A 187 9.45 0.00 9.77
CA PRO A 187 10.80 -0.17 10.30
C PRO A 187 11.42 1.14 10.78
N LYS A 188 12.50 1.01 11.58
CA LYS A 188 13.24 2.13 12.19
C LYS A 188 13.78 3.17 11.20
N THR A 189 13.86 2.81 9.93
CA THR A 189 14.36 3.68 8.86
C THR A 189 13.30 4.63 8.33
N ILE A 190 12.01 4.39 8.58
CA ILE A 190 10.93 5.26 8.10
C ILE A 190 11.03 6.63 8.76
N LYS A 191 11.24 7.65 7.92
CA LYS A 191 11.29 9.07 8.30
C LYS A 191 10.05 9.84 7.86
N LYS A 192 9.32 9.32 6.87
CA LYS A 192 8.17 9.97 6.27
C LYS A 192 7.16 8.94 5.78
N VAL A 193 5.90 9.15 6.16
CA VAL A 193 4.73 8.48 5.58
C VAL A 193 3.91 9.54 4.85
N GLY A 194 3.62 9.30 3.59
CA GLY A 194 2.84 10.22 2.76
C GLY A 194 1.37 10.23 3.19
N LYS A 195 0.71 11.37 2.96
CA LYS A 195 -0.73 11.52 3.22
C LYS A 195 -1.52 10.37 2.62
N ASN A 196 -2.47 9.82 3.38
CA ASN A 196 -3.36 8.74 2.99
C ASN A 196 -2.65 7.44 2.59
N ALA A 197 -1.38 7.24 3.00
CA ALA A 197 -0.58 6.09 2.55
C ALA A 197 -1.30 4.75 2.76
N PHE A 198 -2.03 4.57 3.86
CA PHE A 198 -2.76 3.34 4.21
C PHE A 198 -4.28 3.55 4.27
N ASN A 199 -4.78 4.62 3.66
CA ASN A 199 -6.19 4.99 3.74
C ASN A 199 -7.07 3.92 3.07
N SER A 200 -8.20 3.59 3.69
CA SER A 200 -9.16 2.62 3.18
C SER A 200 -8.56 1.23 2.94
N CYS A 201 -7.55 0.84 3.70
CA CYS A 201 -7.13 -0.56 3.80
C CYS A 201 -8.12 -1.30 4.71
N PHE A 202 -9.22 -1.77 4.14
CA PHE A 202 -10.37 -2.26 4.91
C PHE A 202 -10.06 -3.51 5.74
N ASP A 203 -9.12 -4.34 5.27
CA ASP A 203 -8.72 -5.60 5.90
C ASP A 203 -7.50 -5.46 6.82
N LEU A 204 -6.95 -4.25 6.97
CA LEU A 204 -5.83 -3.97 7.87
C LEU A 204 -6.27 -4.09 9.33
N GLN A 205 -5.58 -4.95 10.07
CA GLN A 205 -5.92 -5.37 11.43
C GLN A 205 -4.94 -4.86 12.47
N ALA A 206 -3.64 -4.84 12.16
CA ALA A 206 -2.61 -4.39 13.10
C ALA A 206 -1.54 -3.50 12.45
N VAL A 207 -1.06 -2.53 13.23
CA VAL A 207 0.07 -1.68 12.87
C VAL A 207 1.12 -1.69 13.98
N HIS A 208 2.38 -1.90 13.61
CA HIS A 208 3.53 -1.78 14.50
C HIS A 208 4.39 -0.56 14.13
N LEU A 209 4.61 0.33 15.10
CA LEU A 209 5.46 1.51 14.99
C LEU A 209 6.82 1.26 15.66
N SER A 210 7.90 1.48 14.92
CA SER A 210 9.25 1.29 15.45
C SER A 210 9.70 2.38 16.44
N ALA A 211 10.83 2.14 17.11
CA ALA A 211 11.40 3.00 18.16
C ALA A 211 11.69 4.44 17.72
N THR A 212 11.93 4.67 16.43
CA THR A 212 12.32 5.98 15.88
C THR A 212 11.16 6.70 15.20
N PHE A 213 9.99 6.04 15.07
CA PHE A 213 8.82 6.62 14.42
C PHE A 213 8.21 7.73 15.27
N ASN A 214 8.08 8.93 14.68
CA ASN A 214 7.67 10.15 15.40
C ASN A 214 6.67 11.04 14.64
N GLN A 215 6.13 10.57 13.51
CA GLN A 215 5.20 11.33 12.66
C GLN A 215 3.97 10.47 12.34
N PHE A 216 2.96 10.53 13.20
CA PHE A 216 1.68 9.86 12.99
C PHE A 216 0.64 10.84 12.45
N ASN A 217 0.08 10.56 11.28
CA ASN A 217 -1.05 11.29 10.71
C ASN A 217 -2.30 10.41 10.73
N VAL A 218 -3.36 10.87 11.39
CA VAL A 218 -4.60 10.11 11.58
C VAL A 218 -5.31 9.84 10.24
N GLU A 219 -5.19 10.76 9.26
CA GLU A 219 -5.78 10.59 7.91
C GLU A 219 -5.23 9.39 7.13
N ASP A 220 -3.99 9.00 7.45
CA ASP A 220 -3.32 7.88 6.78
C ASP A 220 -4.01 6.55 7.07
N TRP A 221 -4.88 6.50 8.09
CA TRP A 221 -5.52 5.29 8.60
C TRP A 221 -7.06 5.35 8.58
N TYR A 222 -7.65 6.34 7.92
CA TYR A 222 -9.11 6.37 7.78
C TYR A 222 -9.64 5.17 7.02
N ASN A 223 -10.87 4.78 7.35
CA ASN A 223 -11.56 3.64 6.75
C ASN A 223 -10.83 2.29 6.92
N CYS A 224 -9.85 2.18 7.82
CA CYS A 224 -9.26 0.91 8.24
C CYS A 224 -10.13 0.24 9.31
N ALA A 225 -11.35 -0.14 8.93
CA ALA A 225 -12.42 -0.55 9.87
C ALA A 225 -12.09 -1.80 10.70
N GLN A 226 -11.18 -2.67 10.23
CA GLN A 226 -10.75 -3.87 10.95
C GLN A 226 -9.53 -3.64 11.85
N MET A 227 -8.96 -2.43 11.88
CA MET A 227 -7.76 -2.15 12.65
C MET A 227 -8.09 -2.19 14.13
N ARG A 228 -7.65 -3.24 14.81
CA ARG A 228 -7.93 -3.51 16.23
C ARG A 228 -6.72 -3.29 17.12
N GLU A 229 -5.53 -3.28 16.53
CA GLU A 229 -4.27 -3.25 17.27
C GLU A 229 -3.30 -2.22 16.68
N ILE A 230 -2.75 -1.41 17.58
CA ILE A 230 -1.56 -0.62 17.32
C ILE A 230 -0.54 -0.98 18.39
N THR A 231 0.70 -1.23 17.97
CA THR A 231 1.83 -1.50 18.88
C THR A 231 2.95 -0.53 18.59
N VAL A 232 3.77 -0.28 19.61
CA VAL A 232 4.93 0.61 19.52
C VAL A 232 6.11 -0.06 20.22
N ASP A 233 7.29 0.01 19.63
CA ASP A 233 8.54 -0.39 20.29
C ASP A 233 8.66 0.27 21.69
N SER A 234 9.02 -0.51 22.71
CA SER A 234 9.01 -0.04 24.11
C SER A 234 9.92 1.15 24.41
N ASN A 235 10.95 1.37 23.58
CA ASN A 235 11.87 2.49 23.65
C ASN A 235 11.53 3.66 22.71
N ASN A 236 10.32 3.69 22.13
CA ASN A 236 9.86 4.84 21.37
C ASN A 236 9.66 6.06 22.30
N ALA A 237 10.33 7.16 21.98
CA ALA A 237 10.33 8.39 22.77
C ALA A 237 9.10 9.28 22.55
N THR A 238 8.35 9.07 21.47
CA THR A 238 7.23 9.92 21.03
C THR A 238 5.89 9.29 21.35
N TYR A 239 5.74 7.99 21.12
CA TYR A 239 4.47 7.29 21.24
C TYR A 239 4.53 6.15 22.25
N GLU A 240 3.37 5.84 22.81
CA GLU A 240 3.10 4.62 23.56
C GLU A 240 1.66 4.18 23.34
N VAL A 241 1.34 2.97 23.80
CA VAL A 241 -0.01 2.42 23.74
C VAL A 241 -0.52 2.24 25.16
N ILE A 242 -1.61 2.91 25.49
CA ILE A 242 -2.30 2.81 26.78
C ILE A 242 -3.72 2.35 26.48
N ASP A 243 -4.11 1.19 27.04
CA ASP A 243 -5.44 0.60 26.85
C ASP A 243 -5.87 0.44 25.38
N GLY A 244 -4.90 0.15 24.49
CA GLY A 244 -5.13 0.01 23.04
C GLY A 244 -5.19 1.33 22.27
N LEU A 245 -4.99 2.46 22.94
CA LEU A 245 -4.99 3.81 22.35
C LEU A 245 -3.56 4.28 22.11
N LEU A 246 -3.30 4.86 20.95
CA LEU A 246 -2.02 5.51 20.67
C LEU A 246 -1.95 6.85 21.37
N VAL A 247 -0.95 7.01 22.23
CA VAL A 247 -0.73 8.22 23.04
C VAL A 247 0.60 8.85 22.68
N ASN A 248 0.62 10.16 22.49
CA ASN A 248 1.84 10.96 22.41
C ASN A 248 2.37 11.25 23.82
N ARG A 249 3.58 10.77 24.14
CA ARG A 249 4.19 10.90 25.48
C ARG A 249 4.48 12.35 25.89
N PRO A 250 5.08 13.22 25.05
CA PRO A 250 5.37 14.61 25.46
C PRO A 250 4.14 15.40 25.92
N GLU A 251 3.00 15.15 25.31
CA GLU A 251 1.77 15.93 25.55
C GLU A 251 0.72 15.17 26.36
N ASN A 252 0.92 13.86 26.59
CA ASN A 252 -0.11 12.93 27.09
C ASN A 252 -1.42 13.06 26.32
N THR A 253 -1.31 13.14 24.99
CA THR A 253 -2.44 13.32 24.07
C THR A 253 -2.78 12.00 23.43
N ILE A 254 -4.04 11.56 23.49
CA ILE A 254 -4.51 10.45 22.64
C ILE A 254 -4.51 10.94 21.21
N VAL A 255 -3.73 10.27 20.36
CA VAL A 255 -3.58 10.62 18.94
C VAL A 255 -4.53 9.78 18.08
N PHE A 256 -4.74 8.51 18.44
CA PHE A 256 -5.48 7.59 17.61
C PHE A 256 -6.07 6.42 18.40
N CYS A 257 -7.32 6.10 18.10
CA CYS A 257 -8.04 4.91 18.51
C CYS A 257 -8.28 4.06 17.27
N PRO A 258 -7.82 2.79 17.24
CA PRO A 258 -8.13 1.89 16.14
C PRO A 258 -9.66 1.69 16.01
N ALA A 259 -10.22 1.85 14.80
CA ALA A 259 -11.67 1.74 14.57
C ALA A 259 -12.24 0.35 14.89
N GLY A 260 -11.42 -0.69 14.69
CA GLY A 260 -11.72 -2.07 15.06
C GLY A 260 -11.52 -2.38 16.55
N LEU A 261 -11.18 -1.40 17.40
CA LEU A 261 -11.13 -1.58 18.84
C LEU A 261 -12.55 -1.81 19.38
N THR A 262 -12.86 -3.06 19.74
CA THR A 262 -14.21 -3.48 20.15
C THR A 262 -14.61 -3.05 21.58
N LYS A 263 -13.86 -2.12 22.18
CA LYS A 263 -14.09 -1.66 23.56
C LYS A 263 -15.30 -0.73 23.57
N LYS A 264 -16.38 -1.17 24.22
CA LYS A 264 -17.65 -0.42 24.32
C LYS A 264 -17.56 0.79 25.22
N GLU A 265 -16.74 0.71 26.27
CA GLU A 265 -16.63 1.77 27.26
C GLU A 265 -15.16 2.18 27.41
N ILE A 266 -14.88 3.46 27.24
CA ILE A 266 -13.55 4.03 27.44
C ILE A 266 -13.60 5.00 28.62
N MET A 267 -12.87 4.64 29.68
CA MET A 267 -12.54 5.52 30.80
C MET A 267 -11.07 5.90 30.68
N LEU A 268 -10.76 7.20 30.64
CA LEU A 268 -9.38 7.66 30.48
C LEU A 268 -8.55 7.41 31.74
N SER A 269 -7.29 7.01 31.57
CA SER A 269 -6.32 6.99 32.67
C SER A 269 -5.96 8.41 33.12
N ASP A 270 -5.58 8.56 34.39
CA ASP A 270 -5.19 9.85 35.01
C ASP A 270 -4.00 10.54 34.34
N SER A 271 -3.23 9.80 33.55
CA SER A 271 -2.09 10.34 32.79
C SER A 271 -2.50 11.21 31.60
N ILE A 272 -3.68 10.97 31.01
CA ILE A 272 -4.11 11.61 29.75
C ILE A 272 -4.59 13.03 30.00
N LYS A 273 -4.06 13.98 29.23
CA LYS A 273 -4.40 15.42 29.36
C LYS A 273 -5.20 15.96 28.19
N ALA A 274 -5.17 15.27 27.05
CA ALA A 274 -5.74 15.77 25.82
C ALA A 274 -6.21 14.64 24.89
N ILE A 275 -7.17 14.97 24.02
CA ILE A 275 -7.58 14.15 22.89
C ILE A 275 -7.30 14.94 21.61
N GLY A 276 -6.53 14.36 20.71
CA GLY A 276 -6.18 14.97 19.44
C GLY A 276 -7.37 15.05 18.46
N PRO A 277 -7.26 15.88 17.41
CA PRO A 277 -8.27 15.92 16.35
C PRO A 277 -8.48 14.54 15.74
N MET A 278 -9.74 14.16 15.55
CA MET A 278 -10.15 12.90 14.90
C MET A 278 -9.61 11.62 15.57
N ALA A 279 -9.16 11.69 16.82
CA ALA A 279 -8.52 10.57 17.50
C ALA A 279 -9.41 9.33 17.66
N PHE A 280 -10.71 9.52 17.88
CA PHE A 280 -11.73 8.46 17.95
C PHE A 280 -12.68 8.48 16.75
N ARG A 281 -12.30 9.15 15.66
CA ARG A 281 -13.15 9.22 14.48
C ARG A 281 -13.48 7.81 13.97
N ASP A 282 -14.73 7.63 13.53
CA ASP A 282 -15.23 6.38 12.95
C ASP A 282 -14.99 5.17 13.87
N CYS A 283 -15.21 5.31 15.20
CA CYS A 283 -15.17 4.20 16.17
C CYS A 283 -16.57 3.57 16.38
N PRO A 284 -16.98 2.55 15.60
CA PRO A 284 -18.34 2.03 15.55
C PRO A 284 -18.77 1.21 16.78
N TYR A 285 -17.84 0.85 17.66
CA TYR A 285 -18.11 0.03 18.84
C TYR A 285 -18.20 0.84 20.14
N LEU A 286 -17.75 2.09 20.13
CA LEU A 286 -17.72 2.92 21.33
C LEU A 286 -19.15 3.35 21.70
N GLU A 287 -19.62 2.92 22.85
CA GLU A 287 -20.94 3.23 23.42
C GLU A 287 -20.85 4.31 24.51
N LYS A 288 -19.75 4.30 25.28
CA LYS A 288 -19.54 5.18 26.43
C LYS A 288 -18.13 5.75 26.47
N PHE A 289 -18.03 7.07 26.65
CA PHE A 289 -16.77 7.75 26.92
C PHE A 289 -16.83 8.53 28.25
N THR A 290 -15.83 8.33 29.10
CA THR A 290 -15.64 9.06 30.37
C THR A 290 -14.21 9.61 30.43
N GLY A 291 -14.07 10.93 30.44
CA GLY A 291 -12.80 11.63 30.66
C GLY A 291 -12.30 11.50 32.10
N ASN A 292 -11.01 11.75 32.31
CA ASN A 292 -10.41 11.86 33.64
C ASN A 292 -10.31 13.34 34.09
N GLU A 293 -10.07 13.60 35.37
CA GLU A 293 -9.99 14.96 35.95
C GLU A 293 -8.86 15.85 35.38
N GLN A 294 -7.82 15.26 34.78
CA GLN A 294 -6.70 15.97 34.14
C GLN A 294 -6.96 16.33 32.67
N LEU A 295 -8.07 15.89 32.07
CA LEU A 295 -8.41 16.18 30.68
C LEU A 295 -8.76 17.67 30.51
N VAL A 296 -7.89 18.39 29.79
CA VAL A 296 -8.04 19.86 29.59
C VAL A 296 -8.49 20.24 28.18
N GLN A 297 -8.31 19.38 27.18
CA GLN A 297 -8.67 19.69 25.79
C GLN A 297 -9.15 18.47 24.99
N ILE A 298 -10.09 18.72 24.07
CA ILE A 298 -10.54 17.78 23.04
C ILE A 298 -10.47 18.47 21.68
N GLY A 299 -9.80 17.85 20.71
CA GLY A 299 -9.61 18.38 19.36
C GLY A 299 -10.83 18.27 18.45
N ASP A 300 -10.72 18.89 17.28
CA ASP A 300 -11.81 18.94 16.29
C ASP A 300 -12.16 17.54 15.76
N SER A 301 -13.46 17.28 15.57
CA SER A 301 -13.98 15.99 15.07
C SER A 301 -13.48 14.77 15.85
N ALA A 302 -13.07 14.93 17.11
CA ALA A 302 -12.42 13.87 17.89
C ALA A 302 -13.22 12.57 17.95
N PHE A 303 -14.55 12.63 18.00
CA PHE A 303 -15.46 11.48 18.05
C PHE A 303 -16.43 11.47 16.86
N GLN A 304 -16.05 12.10 15.74
CA GLN A 304 -16.89 12.15 14.55
C GLN A 304 -17.27 10.72 14.11
N ASN A 305 -18.55 10.52 13.75
CA ASN A 305 -19.13 9.24 13.33
C ASN A 305 -18.99 8.08 14.34
N CYS A 306 -18.87 8.36 15.64
CA CYS A 306 -19.03 7.33 16.68
C CYS A 306 -20.51 6.98 16.85
N GLN A 307 -21.10 6.26 15.90
CA GLN A 307 -22.55 6.06 15.77
C GLN A 307 -23.23 5.42 17.00
N LYS A 308 -22.49 4.68 17.84
CA LYS A 308 -23.05 4.03 19.04
C LYS A 308 -22.85 4.81 20.33
N LEU A 309 -22.12 5.93 20.29
CA LEU A 309 -21.72 6.70 21.46
C LEU A 309 -22.94 7.42 22.04
N ASN A 310 -23.49 6.87 23.13
CA ASN A 310 -24.70 7.36 23.78
C ASN A 310 -24.44 7.97 25.16
N PHE A 311 -23.23 7.84 25.68
CA PHE A 311 -22.81 8.48 26.93
C PHE A 311 -21.46 9.17 26.75
N PHE A 312 -21.41 10.46 27.08
CA PHE A 312 -20.21 11.27 26.94
C PHE A 312 -20.04 12.17 28.18
N GLU A 313 -19.01 11.90 28.97
CA GLU A 313 -18.70 12.64 30.19
C GLU A 313 -17.28 13.20 30.13
N VAL A 314 -17.15 14.48 30.49
CA VAL A 314 -15.88 15.22 30.53
C VAL A 314 -15.76 15.95 31.86
N PRO A 315 -14.55 16.17 32.40
CA PRO A 315 -14.38 16.79 33.71
C PRO A 315 -14.79 18.27 33.68
N LEU A 316 -15.11 18.82 34.86
CA LEU A 316 -15.39 20.25 35.02
C LEU A 316 -14.19 21.13 34.66
N GLY A 317 -12.97 20.58 34.74
CA GLY A 317 -11.71 21.27 34.43
C GLY A 317 -11.41 21.44 32.94
N ILE A 318 -12.26 20.95 32.03
CA ILE A 318 -12.04 21.05 30.59
C ILE A 318 -12.02 22.51 30.12
N LYS A 319 -11.01 22.88 29.32
CA LYS A 319 -10.78 24.28 28.89
C LYS A 319 -11.11 24.51 27.42
N ARG A 320 -11.00 23.48 26.58
CA ARG A 320 -11.24 23.58 25.15
C ARG A 320 -11.95 22.34 24.64
N ILE A 321 -13.01 22.56 23.87
CA ILE A 321 -13.68 21.55 23.06
C ILE A 321 -13.63 22.03 21.62
N GLY A 322 -13.16 21.19 20.71
CA GLY A 322 -13.04 21.47 19.29
C GLY A 322 -14.38 21.57 18.58
N GLU A 323 -14.30 21.87 17.29
CA GLU A 323 -15.48 21.89 16.42
C GLU A 323 -15.94 20.46 16.09
N LYS A 324 -17.24 20.27 15.88
CA LYS A 324 -17.81 19.03 15.33
C LYS A 324 -17.42 17.74 16.08
N ILE A 325 -17.13 17.84 17.39
CA ILE A 325 -16.61 16.70 18.17
C ILE A 325 -17.45 15.43 18.07
N LEU A 326 -18.78 15.57 17.98
CA LEU A 326 -19.76 14.50 17.93
C LEU A 326 -20.55 14.50 16.60
N GLU A 327 -20.02 15.14 15.55
CA GLU A 327 -20.70 15.15 14.24
C GLU A 327 -20.92 13.71 13.76
N GLY A 328 -22.16 13.35 13.42
CA GLY A 328 -22.51 11.99 12.99
C GLY A 328 -22.65 10.95 14.10
N CYS A 329 -22.65 11.36 15.38
CA CYS A 329 -23.13 10.51 16.49
C CYS A 329 -24.66 10.62 16.59
N GLU A 330 -25.32 9.53 17.00
CA GLU A 330 -26.78 9.47 17.23
C GLU A 330 -27.18 9.89 18.66
#